data_AF-I0YL12-F1
#
_entry.id   AF-I0YL12-F1
#
_cell.length_a   1.000
_cell.length_b   1.000
_cell.length_c   1.000
_cell.angle_alpha   90.00
_cell.angle_beta   90.00
_cell.angle_gamma   90.00
#
_symmetry.space_group_name_H-M   'P 1'
#
loop_
_entity.id
_entity.type
_entity.pdbx_description
1 polymer ?
#
loop_
_entity_poly.entity_id
_entity_poly.type
_entity_poly.pdbx_seq_one_letter_code
_entity_poly.pdbx_strand_id
1 'polypeptide(L)'
;MVAFTFVVKKEGKSWSAQRVKDEEGPELTAEADDTYSLQKELLQLALAEASGPYRVSFSTVSPTSAVYQVVIGGAVAAGGGGSGGGGGGGAAAAEAKEEEKPAEEEEEEDEDMGFSLFD
;
A
#
# COMPACT_ATOMS: atom_id res chain seq x y z
N MET A 1 13.03 3.30 7.27
CA MET A 1 11.93 2.97 6.36
C MET A 1 12.50 3.08 4.97
N VAL A 2 12.50 1.99 4.22
CA VAL A 2 13.02 1.92 2.85
C VAL A 2 11.88 1.47 1.95
N ALA A 3 11.72 2.12 0.81
CA ALA A 3 10.74 1.74 -0.20
C ALA A 3 11.48 1.28 -1.45
N PHE A 4 11.09 0.13 -1.98
CA PHE A 4 11.55 -0.42 -3.25
C PHE A 4 10.39 -0.34 -4.23
N THR A 5 10.57 0.41 -5.30
CA THR A 5 9.54 0.59 -6.33
C THR A 5 9.97 -0.12 -7.61
N PHE A 6 9.11 -0.98 -8.12
CA PHE A 6 9.34 -1.76 -9.32
C PHE A 6 8.29 -1.43 -10.38
N VAL A 7 8.77 -1.18 -11.60
CA VAL A 7 7.93 -1.08 -12.80
C VAL A 7 7.79 -2.48 -13.37
N VAL A 8 6.55 -2.99 -13.36
CA VAL A 8 6.20 -4.30 -13.89
C VAL A 8 5.58 -4.13 -15.28
N LYS A 9 6.04 -4.89 -16.25
CA LYS A 9 5.54 -4.92 -17.62
C LYS A 9 5.16 -6.33 -18.01
N LYS A 10 4.09 -6.45 -18.80
CA LYS A 10 3.64 -7.72 -19.38
C LYS A 10 4.07 -7.79 -20.83
N GLU A 11 4.78 -8.85 -21.18
CA GLU A 11 5.18 -9.15 -22.56
C GLU A 11 4.59 -10.50 -22.96
N GLY A 12 3.46 -10.45 -23.70
CA GLY A 12 2.73 -11.65 -24.09
C GLY A 12 2.17 -12.41 -22.89
N LYS A 13 2.85 -13.50 -22.49
CA LYS A 13 2.49 -14.34 -21.34
C LYS A 13 3.38 -14.12 -20.12
N SER A 14 4.59 -13.58 -20.29
CA SER A 14 5.52 -13.34 -19.18
C SER A 14 5.36 -11.94 -18.62
N TRP A 15 5.80 -11.78 -17.39
CA TRP A 15 5.88 -10.52 -16.66
C TRP A 15 7.33 -10.25 -16.30
N SER A 16 7.80 -9.04 -16.60
CA SER A 16 9.12 -8.55 -16.21
C SER A 16 8.97 -7.39 -15.25
N ALA A 17 9.92 -7.25 -14.32
CA ALA A 17 9.94 -6.16 -13.36
C ALA A 17 11.35 -5.59 -13.23
N GLN A 18 11.43 -4.27 -13.20
CA GLN A 18 12.68 -3.53 -13.01
C GLN A 18 12.50 -2.46 -11.94
N ARG A 19 13.45 -2.35 -11.02
CA ARG A 19 13.48 -1.27 -10.03
C ARG A 19 13.57 0.09 -10.72
N VAL A 20 12.87 1.09 -10.18
CA VAL A 20 12.95 2.47 -10.68
C VAL A 20 14.41 2.94 -10.60
N LYS A 21 14.93 3.46 -11.72
CA LYS A 21 16.34 3.81 -11.90
C LYS A 21 16.81 4.96 -11.02
N ASP A 22 15.88 5.77 -10.52
CA ASP A 22 16.14 6.94 -9.71
C ASP A 22 16.24 6.62 -8.19
N GLU A 23 15.99 5.36 -7.78
CA GLU A 23 16.16 4.93 -6.39
C GLU A 23 17.61 4.50 -6.13
N GLU A 24 18.22 4.98 -5.03
CA GLU A 24 19.59 4.64 -4.61
C GLU A 24 19.72 3.14 -4.30
N GLY A 25 20.72 2.45 -4.89
CA GLY A 25 20.98 1.02 -4.68
C GLY A 25 21.12 0.20 -5.99
N PRO A 26 21.20 -1.13 -5.90
CA PRO A 26 21.48 -2.00 -7.03
C PRO A 26 20.31 -2.09 -8.02
N GLU A 27 20.63 -2.35 -9.29
CA GLU A 27 19.60 -2.71 -10.27
C GLU A 27 19.01 -4.07 -9.89
N LEU A 28 17.74 -4.09 -9.50
CA LEU A 28 16.98 -5.30 -9.21
C LEU A 28 16.03 -5.58 -10.36
N THR A 29 16.14 -6.76 -10.95
CA THR A 29 15.29 -7.23 -12.05
C THR A 29 14.80 -8.64 -11.79
N ALA A 30 13.55 -8.92 -12.16
CA ALA A 30 12.96 -10.26 -12.10
C ALA A 30 12.04 -10.49 -13.30
N GLU A 31 11.88 -11.75 -13.71
CA GLU A 31 10.96 -12.15 -14.77
C GLU A 31 10.28 -13.46 -14.38
N ALA A 32 8.96 -13.55 -14.55
CA ALA A 32 8.23 -14.79 -14.32
C ALA A 32 7.00 -14.89 -15.21
N ASP A 33 6.49 -16.12 -15.38
CA ASP A 33 5.27 -16.39 -16.16
C ASP A 33 3.99 -15.90 -15.45
N ASP A 34 4.02 -15.82 -14.12
CA ASP A 34 2.89 -15.45 -13.27
C ASP A 34 3.23 -14.32 -12.31
N THR A 35 2.24 -13.48 -11.99
CA THR A 35 2.41 -12.35 -11.07
C THR A 35 2.80 -12.80 -9.66
N TYR A 36 2.36 -13.98 -9.23
CA TYR A 36 2.69 -14.51 -7.90
C TYR A 36 4.18 -14.81 -7.77
N SER A 37 4.76 -15.50 -8.75
CA SER A 37 6.18 -15.86 -8.78
C SER A 37 7.04 -14.59 -8.83
N LEU A 38 6.66 -13.64 -9.69
CA LEU A 38 7.34 -12.35 -9.81
C LEU A 38 7.32 -11.56 -8.49
N GLN A 39 6.16 -11.45 -7.83
CA GLN A 39 6.06 -10.75 -6.54
C GLN A 39 6.93 -11.41 -5.47
N LYS A 40 6.98 -12.74 -5.43
CA LYS A 40 7.80 -13.48 -4.46
C LYS A 40 9.30 -13.24 -4.69
N GLU A 41 9.76 -13.26 -5.92
CA GLU A 41 11.16 -13.00 -6.26
C GLU A 41 11.56 -11.56 -5.92
N LEU A 42 10.74 -10.57 -6.30
CA LEU A 42 11.00 -9.17 -5.98
C LEU A 42 11.00 -8.91 -4.46
N LEU A 43 10.10 -9.53 -3.72
CA LEU A 43 10.08 -9.47 -2.26
C LEU A 43 11.37 -10.06 -1.67
N GLN A 44 11.81 -11.22 -2.17
CA GLN A 44 13.05 -11.86 -1.70
C GLN A 44 14.27 -10.97 -1.96
N LEU A 45 14.33 -10.32 -3.13
CA LEU A 45 15.38 -9.35 -3.45
C LEU A 45 15.35 -8.14 -2.51
N ALA A 46 14.17 -7.58 -2.25
CA ALA A 46 14.01 -6.47 -1.32
C ALA A 46 14.39 -6.85 0.12
N LEU A 47 14.03 -8.06 0.58
CA LEU A 47 14.39 -8.57 1.90
C LEU A 47 15.89 -8.89 2.06
N ALA A 48 16.59 -9.16 0.95
CA ALA A 48 18.04 -9.33 0.96
C ALA A 48 18.77 -8.00 1.19
N GLU A 49 18.17 -6.87 0.78
CA GLU A 49 18.73 -5.53 0.94
C GLU A 49 18.35 -4.89 2.28
N ALA A 50 17.14 -5.12 2.78
CA ALA A 50 16.68 -4.62 4.07
C ALA A 50 15.84 -5.65 4.83
N SER A 51 15.99 -5.69 6.16
CA SER A 51 15.21 -6.57 7.04
C SER A 51 14.29 -5.77 7.97
N GLY A 52 13.12 -6.32 8.28
CA GLY A 52 12.12 -5.69 9.15
C GLY A 52 10.69 -6.05 8.77
N PRO A 53 9.69 -5.52 9.49
CA PRO A 53 8.30 -5.63 9.07
C PRO A 53 8.15 -4.94 7.72
N TYR A 54 7.43 -5.59 6.79
CA TYR A 54 7.28 -5.10 5.45
C TYR A 54 5.81 -5.02 5.05
N ARG A 55 5.52 -4.14 4.10
CA ARG A 55 4.22 -4.07 3.41
C ARG A 55 4.47 -4.09 1.93
N VAL A 56 3.69 -4.88 1.20
CA VAL A 56 3.70 -4.93 -0.26
C VAL A 56 2.44 -4.30 -0.82
N SER A 57 2.55 -3.69 -1.99
CA SER A 57 1.42 -3.18 -2.77
C SER A 57 1.63 -3.51 -4.24
N PHE A 58 0.58 -3.98 -4.90
CA PHE A 58 0.59 -4.26 -6.33
C PHE A 58 -0.57 -3.51 -6.98
N SER A 59 -0.25 -2.52 -7.81
CA SER A 59 -1.24 -1.67 -8.46
C SER A 59 -1.10 -1.74 -9.97
N THR A 60 -2.13 -2.19 -10.65
CA THR A 60 -2.17 -2.24 -12.12
C THR A 60 -2.49 -0.85 -12.67
N VAL A 61 -1.61 -0.33 -13.53
CA VAL A 61 -1.81 0.96 -14.21
C VAL A 61 -2.50 0.76 -15.56
N SER A 62 -2.21 -0.37 -16.22
CA SER A 62 -2.84 -0.80 -17.47
C SER A 62 -2.90 -2.33 -17.54
N PRO A 63 -3.60 -2.93 -18.53
CA PRO A 63 -3.61 -4.38 -18.72
C PRO A 63 -2.21 -5.01 -18.95
N THR A 64 -1.22 -4.19 -19.30
CA THR A 64 0.15 -4.63 -19.60
C THR A 64 1.20 -3.99 -18.68
N SER A 65 0.81 -3.19 -17.70
CA SER A 65 1.76 -2.54 -16.79
C SER A 65 1.22 -2.41 -15.37
N ALA A 66 2.08 -2.65 -14.39
CA ALA A 66 1.78 -2.50 -12.98
C ALA A 66 2.96 -1.86 -12.23
N VAL A 67 2.67 -1.33 -11.06
CA VAL A 67 3.66 -0.87 -10.09
C VAL A 67 3.61 -1.81 -8.91
N TYR A 68 4.76 -2.36 -8.55
CA TYR A 68 4.92 -3.16 -7.35
C TYR A 68 5.81 -2.41 -6.37
N GLN A 69 5.33 -2.22 -5.14
CA GLN A 69 6.06 -1.49 -4.11
C GLN A 69 6.24 -2.37 -2.88
N VAL A 70 7.48 -2.46 -2.41
CA VAL A 70 7.84 -3.14 -1.16
C VAL A 70 8.37 -2.08 -0.20
N VAL A 71 7.69 -1.87 0.91
CA VAL A 71 8.11 -0.92 1.94
C VAL A 71 8.56 -1.72 3.16
N ILE A 72 9.82 -1.56 3.56
CA ILE A 72 10.45 -2.25 4.68
C ILE A 72 10.73 -1.24 5.80
N GLY A 73 10.20 -1.52 6.99
CA GLY A 73 10.25 -0.66 8.17
C GLY A 73 9.13 0.39 8.23
N GLY A 74 8.84 0.85 9.45
CA GLY A 74 7.70 1.73 9.75
C GLY A 74 6.54 0.99 10.40
N ALA A 75 5.62 1.72 11.03
CA ALA A 75 4.40 1.15 11.59
C ALA A 75 3.51 0.65 10.45
N VAL A 76 3.36 -0.68 10.35
CA VAL A 76 2.44 -1.31 9.41
C VAL A 76 1.01 -1.12 9.91
N ALA A 77 0.39 0.00 9.52
CA ALA A 77 -1.04 0.19 9.73
C ALA A 77 -1.80 -0.76 8.79
N ALA A 78 -2.48 -1.74 9.37
CA ALA A 78 -3.44 -2.58 8.67
C ALA A 78 -4.72 -1.76 8.37
N GLY A 79 -4.67 -0.89 7.36
CA GLY A 79 -5.79 -0.04 6.93
C GLY A 79 -6.07 -0.21 5.45
N GLY A 80 -7.31 -0.58 5.12
CA GLY A 80 -7.75 -1.15 3.85
C GLY A 80 -7.48 -0.32 2.58
N GLY A 81 -7.20 -1.05 1.51
CA GLY A 81 -7.09 -0.54 0.14
C GLY A 81 -6.66 -1.63 -0.83
N GLY A 82 -7.65 -2.39 -1.34
CA GLY A 82 -7.65 -3.04 -2.66
C GLY A 82 -6.50 -3.97 -3.07
N SER A 83 -6.86 -5.25 -3.23
CA SER A 83 -6.19 -6.33 -3.98
C SER A 83 -5.02 -7.06 -3.31
N GLY A 84 -5.33 -8.28 -2.82
CA GLY A 84 -4.43 -9.44 -2.96
C GLY A 84 -3.49 -9.77 -1.80
N GLY A 85 -3.99 -10.58 -0.86
CA GLY A 85 -3.31 -11.71 -0.21
C GLY A 85 -1.91 -11.55 0.42
N GLY A 86 -1.81 -11.81 1.72
CA GLY A 86 -0.54 -12.11 2.38
C GLY A 86 -0.60 -11.84 3.87
N GLY A 87 -0.69 -12.90 4.68
CA GLY A 87 -1.04 -12.82 6.10
C GLY A 87 0.10 -12.47 7.06
N GLY A 88 -0.30 -12.45 8.33
CA GLY A 88 0.54 -12.78 9.47
C GLY A 88 1.25 -11.61 10.14
N GLY A 89 0.94 -11.41 11.41
CA GLY A 89 1.75 -10.60 12.30
C GLY A 89 0.89 -9.82 13.26
N GLY A 90 0.57 -10.45 14.40
CA GLY A 90 -0.26 -9.86 15.43
C GLY A 90 0.27 -8.53 15.96
N ALA A 91 -0.67 -7.68 16.36
CA ALA A 91 -0.40 -6.59 17.28
C ALA A 91 -1.24 -6.86 18.53
N ALA A 92 -0.61 -7.50 19.51
CA ALA A 92 -1.01 -7.36 20.89
C ALA A 92 -0.48 -6.01 21.41
N ALA A 93 -1.29 -5.40 22.27
CA ALA A 93 -0.99 -4.27 23.14
C ALA A 93 -0.87 -2.89 22.48
N ALA A 94 -1.87 -2.04 22.75
CA ALA A 94 -1.63 -0.84 23.53
C ALA A 94 -2.95 -0.37 24.16
N GLU A 95 -2.96 -0.32 25.50
CA GLU A 95 -3.93 0.42 26.30
C GLU A 95 -4.02 1.87 25.80
N ALA A 96 -5.22 2.37 25.56
CA ALA A 96 -5.49 3.77 25.35
C ALA A 96 -6.77 4.14 26.10
N LYS A 97 -6.54 4.65 27.32
CA LYS A 97 -7.28 5.71 28.01
C LYS A 97 -8.73 5.95 27.59
N GLU A 98 -9.61 5.53 28.49
CA GLU A 98 -10.98 5.99 28.66
C GLU A 98 -10.99 7.52 28.85
N GLU A 99 -11.65 8.24 27.95
CA GLU A 99 -11.86 9.69 28.00
C GLU A 99 -13.37 9.92 28.09
N GLU A 100 -13.81 10.36 29.27
CA GLU A 100 -15.22 10.57 29.63
C GLU A 100 -15.68 11.97 29.19
N LYS A 101 -16.86 12.02 28.58
CA LYS A 101 -17.63 13.20 28.13
C LYS A 101 -17.88 14.20 29.28
N PRO A 102 -18.18 15.48 28.97
CA PRO A 102 -19.60 15.86 28.96
C PRO A 102 -20.03 16.77 27.79
N ALA A 103 -21.35 16.83 27.62
CA ALA A 103 -22.12 17.56 26.63
C ALA A 103 -22.81 18.78 27.25
N GLU A 104 -23.20 19.74 26.40
CA GLU A 104 -24.27 20.78 26.48
C GLU A 104 -23.76 22.03 25.73
N GLU A 105 -24.52 22.88 25.04
CA GLU A 105 -25.84 22.90 24.38
C GLU A 105 -25.93 24.32 23.72
N GLU A 106 -27.05 24.62 23.03
CA GLU A 106 -27.48 25.89 22.37
C GLU A 106 -27.01 26.09 20.91
N GLU A 107 -27.90 25.94 19.90
CA GLU A 107 -28.97 26.88 19.45
C GLU A 107 -28.33 28.14 18.79
N GLU A 108 -28.70 28.66 17.63
CA GLU A 108 -29.87 28.57 16.75
C GLU A 108 -29.48 29.29 15.41
N GLU A 109 -30.35 29.24 14.39
CA GLU A 109 -30.38 30.10 13.18
C GLU A 109 -29.39 29.83 12.02
N ASP A 110 -29.88 29.18 10.96
CA ASP A 110 -29.78 29.65 9.57
C ASP A 110 -30.72 28.82 8.67
N GLU A 111 -32.02 29.01 8.86
CA GLU A 111 -33.10 28.62 7.93
C GLU A 111 -33.05 29.44 6.60
N ASP A 112 -31.86 29.82 6.10
CA ASP A 112 -31.72 30.72 4.94
C ASP A 112 -30.56 30.36 4.00
N MET A 113 -30.32 29.06 3.80
CA MET A 113 -29.69 28.56 2.58
C MET A 113 -30.62 27.57 1.86
N GLY A 114 -31.85 28.02 1.60
CA GLY A 114 -32.15 28.67 0.31
C GLY A 114 -31.66 28.01 -0.98
N PHE A 115 -31.31 26.73 -0.96
CA PHE A 115 -31.08 25.92 -2.15
C PHE A 115 -32.18 24.88 -2.21
N SER A 116 -33.31 25.32 -2.76
CA SER A 116 -34.29 24.50 -3.45
C SER A 116 -33.56 23.47 -4.32
N LEU A 117 -33.42 22.25 -3.81
CA LEU A 117 -32.87 21.09 -4.52
C LEU A 117 -33.83 20.56 -5.61
N PHE A 118 -34.90 21.31 -5.90
CA PHE A 118 -35.93 20.95 -6.88
C PHE A 118 -36.61 22.19 -7.49
N ASP A 119 -35.83 23.19 -7.91
CA ASP A 119 -36.19 24.03 -9.06
C ASP A 119 -35.04 24.09 -10.07
#